data_AF-F3QRW7-F1
#
_entry.id   AF-F3QRW7-F1
#
_cell.length_a   1.000
_cell.length_b   1.000
_cell.length_c   1.000
_cell.angle_alpha   90.00
_cell.angle_beta   90.00
_cell.angle_gamma   90.00
#
_symmetry.space_group_name_H-M   'P 1'
#
loop_
_entity.id
_entity.type
_entity.pdbx_description
1 polymer ?
#
loop_
_entity_poly.entity_id
_entity_poly.type
_entity_poly.pdbx_seq_one_letter_code
_entity_poly.pdbx_strand_id
1 'polypeptide(L)'
;MRTVAVFLRTWCTVSAFCMAGILPVCGQDEFNPPNPPEPNTLYRVTVEARPAEAGYVSGGGKYEKGAGVYVNTSAASSTFRFVGWQKDGADYSAEMGFSYTVGEEDAHFVALYAYDPTNPSEPSLVLRHRLWLDCTPKEACSFNRESGGKVEEGEWVYLQAYANQGFVFRGWYSEGRKLSDAEGFNFSMPTEDVTVEARYVFAPDNPDEPAGGGQPDVDTGEEGDVNGDKLADVTDAVAIVGAYLGKMPEVPLDKADMNRDGEVDVSDAVEVVNVYIKKN
;
A
#
# COMPACT_ATOMS: atom_id res chain seq x y z
N MET A 1 -63.95 60.77 -72.32
CA MET A 1 -63.72 59.43 -72.89
C MET A 1 -64.92 58.57 -72.48
N ARG A 2 -65.95 58.53 -73.33
CA ARG A 2 -66.36 57.39 -74.19
C ARG A 2 -66.76 56.13 -73.40
N THR A 3 -67.84 55.38 -73.62
CA THR A 3 -69.01 55.39 -74.53
C THR A 3 -69.81 54.09 -74.19
N VAL A 4 -71.13 54.19 -73.98
CA VAL A 4 -72.25 53.31 -74.43
C VAL A 4 -72.16 51.77 -74.30
N ALA A 5 -73.06 51.25 -73.45
CA ALA A 5 -74.22 50.38 -73.72
C ALA A 5 -74.22 49.27 -74.81
N VAL A 6 -74.88 48.17 -74.41
CA VAL A 6 -75.84 47.33 -75.16
C VAL A 6 -75.31 46.17 -76.03
N PHE A 7 -75.80 44.98 -75.65
CA PHE A 7 -76.16 43.78 -76.43
C PHE A 7 -75.91 43.80 -77.95
N LEU A 8 -75.42 42.69 -78.51
CA LEU A 8 -76.20 41.84 -79.43
C LEU A 8 -75.50 40.52 -79.82
N ARG A 9 -76.28 39.43 -79.72
CA ARG A 9 -76.50 38.32 -80.68
C ARG A 9 -75.35 37.88 -81.60
N THR A 10 -75.12 36.56 -81.66
CA THR A 10 -75.46 35.79 -82.88
C THR A 10 -75.70 34.30 -82.57
N TRP A 11 -76.73 33.74 -83.20
CA TRP A 11 -77.09 32.33 -83.22
C TRP A 11 -76.30 31.57 -84.30
N CYS A 12 -76.03 30.29 -84.09
CA CYS A 12 -76.04 29.31 -85.18
C CYS A 12 -76.47 27.92 -84.66
N THR A 13 -77.71 27.54 -85.00
CA THR A 13 -78.22 26.16 -85.08
C THR A 13 -77.41 25.38 -86.13
N VAL A 14 -77.05 24.10 -85.96
CA VAL A 14 -77.80 22.89 -86.40
C VAL A 14 -77.15 21.68 -85.70
N SER A 15 -77.79 21.08 -84.70
CA SER A 15 -78.43 19.74 -84.71
C SER A 15 -77.68 18.61 -85.42
N ALA A 16 -77.15 17.67 -84.61
CA ALA A 16 -77.17 16.25 -84.94
C ALA A 16 -77.55 15.45 -83.69
N PHE A 17 -78.74 14.87 -83.78
CA PHE A 17 -79.37 13.90 -82.89
C PHE A 17 -78.51 12.63 -82.74
N CYS A 18 -78.38 12.08 -81.53
CA CYS A 18 -78.91 10.75 -81.20
C CYS A 18 -78.60 10.29 -79.75
N MET A 19 -79.69 10.17 -78.99
CA MET A 19 -80.04 9.05 -78.10
C MET A 19 -79.12 8.71 -76.91
N ALA A 20 -79.51 9.26 -75.77
CA ALA A 20 -79.97 8.53 -74.58
C ALA A 20 -79.13 7.35 -74.06
N GLY A 21 -78.45 7.60 -72.95
CA GLY A 21 -78.17 6.61 -71.90
C GLY A 21 -78.18 7.31 -70.55
N ILE A 22 -79.23 7.11 -69.75
CA ILE A 22 -79.28 7.53 -68.36
C ILE A 22 -78.37 6.58 -67.57
N LEU A 23 -77.34 7.14 -66.92
CA LEU A 23 -76.58 6.49 -65.86
C LEU A 23 -76.46 7.47 -64.68
N PRO A 24 -76.40 6.96 -63.44
CA PRO A 24 -76.74 7.71 -62.24
C PRO A 24 -75.72 8.80 -61.95
N VAL A 25 -76.14 9.80 -61.17
CA VAL A 25 -75.23 10.63 -60.38
C VAL A 25 -74.36 9.65 -59.58
N CYS A 26 -73.11 9.45 -59.99
CA CYS A 26 -72.11 8.82 -59.14
C CYS A 26 -71.70 9.89 -58.15
N GLY A 27 -71.87 9.59 -56.86
CA GLY A 27 -71.50 10.47 -55.77
C GLY A 27 -70.07 10.96 -55.94
N GLN A 28 -69.81 12.15 -55.42
CA GLN A 28 -68.45 12.54 -55.07
C GLN A 28 -67.97 11.48 -54.07
N ASP A 29 -67.29 10.46 -54.56
CA ASP A 29 -66.43 9.63 -53.72
C ASP A 29 -65.55 10.61 -52.97
N GLU A 30 -65.75 10.65 -51.64
CA GLU A 30 -65.01 11.45 -50.69
C GLU A 30 -63.52 11.31 -51.00
N PHE A 31 -62.98 12.31 -51.68
CA PHE A 31 -61.54 12.47 -51.80
C PHE A 31 -61.03 12.85 -50.41
N ASN A 32 -60.75 11.84 -49.60
CA ASN A 32 -60.04 11.96 -48.33
C ASN A 32 -58.61 11.46 -48.58
N PRO A 33 -57.68 12.32 -49.05
CA PRO A 33 -56.29 11.92 -49.15
C PRO A 33 -55.82 11.52 -47.74
N PRO A 34 -55.04 10.43 -47.59
CA PRO A 34 -54.42 10.13 -46.31
C PRO A 34 -53.69 11.39 -45.86
N ASN A 35 -53.94 11.81 -44.62
CA ASN A 35 -53.27 12.95 -44.02
C ASN A 35 -51.76 12.77 -44.28
N PRO A 36 -51.06 13.77 -44.87
CA PRO A 36 -49.65 13.62 -45.15
C PRO A 36 -48.91 13.18 -43.89
N PRO A 37 -47.82 12.38 -44.00
CA PRO A 37 -47.02 11.99 -42.86
C PRO A 37 -46.76 13.24 -42.01
N GLU A 38 -47.10 13.17 -40.72
CA GLU A 38 -46.86 14.30 -39.82
C GLU A 38 -45.41 14.77 -40.00
N PRO A 39 -45.15 16.09 -39.99
CA PRO A 39 -43.81 16.61 -40.22
C PRO A 39 -42.86 15.85 -39.30
N ASN A 40 -41.76 15.38 -39.87
CA ASN A 40 -40.72 14.62 -39.18
C ASN A 40 -40.17 15.49 -38.03
N THR A 41 -40.85 15.44 -36.89
CA THR A 41 -40.68 16.39 -35.80
C THR A 41 -39.48 15.90 -35.04
N LEU A 42 -38.39 16.64 -35.18
CA LEU A 42 -37.11 16.33 -34.56
C LEU A 42 -37.04 17.01 -33.20
N TYR A 43 -36.77 16.21 -32.18
CA TYR A 43 -36.52 16.67 -30.81
C TYR A 43 -35.03 16.73 -30.55
N ARG A 44 -34.59 17.75 -29.83
CA ARG A 44 -33.19 17.95 -29.48
C ARG A 44 -32.85 17.19 -28.21
N VAL A 45 -31.82 16.36 -28.29
CA VAL A 45 -31.13 15.79 -27.13
C VAL A 45 -29.84 16.56 -26.94
N THR A 46 -29.75 17.29 -25.83
CA THR A 46 -28.55 18.01 -25.43
C THR A 46 -27.85 17.22 -24.34
N VAL A 47 -26.54 17.00 -24.49
CA VAL A 47 -25.74 16.24 -23.53
C VAL A 47 -24.50 17.05 -23.20
N GLU A 48 -24.22 17.26 -21.91
CA GLU A 48 -23.04 17.99 -21.44
C GLU A 48 -22.47 17.38 -20.16
N ALA A 49 -21.20 17.68 -19.86
CA ALA A 49 -20.56 17.35 -18.59
C ALA A 49 -20.51 18.58 -17.68
N ARG A 50 -20.55 18.34 -16.37
CA ARG A 50 -20.36 19.34 -15.32
C ARG A 50 -19.42 18.80 -14.23
N PRO A 51 -18.24 19.41 -14.02
CA PRO A 51 -17.60 20.47 -14.84
C PRO A 51 -17.41 20.09 -16.31
N ALA A 52 -17.31 21.07 -17.22
CA ALA A 52 -17.24 20.81 -18.67
C ALA A 52 -15.93 20.10 -19.07
N GLU A 53 -14.86 20.39 -18.35
CA GLU A 53 -13.54 19.78 -18.45
C GLU A 53 -13.46 18.39 -17.81
N ALA A 54 -14.49 17.97 -17.07
CA ALA A 54 -14.42 16.74 -16.28
C ALA A 54 -14.62 15.46 -17.10
N GLY A 55 -15.32 15.56 -18.24
CA GLY A 55 -15.61 14.39 -19.05
C GLY A 55 -16.02 14.72 -20.47
N TYR A 56 -15.85 13.72 -21.33
CA TYR A 56 -16.39 13.70 -22.68
C TYR A 56 -17.79 13.08 -22.66
N VAL A 57 -18.69 13.59 -23.50
CA VAL A 57 -20.07 13.10 -23.61
C VAL A 57 -20.44 12.82 -25.06
N SER A 58 -21.39 11.92 -25.24
CA SER A 58 -21.91 11.49 -26.54
C SER A 58 -23.41 11.18 -26.46
N GLY A 59 -24.08 11.14 -27.62
CA GLY A 59 -25.54 10.94 -27.70
C GLY A 59 -26.35 12.22 -27.85
N GLY A 60 -25.70 13.37 -28.01
CA GLY A 60 -26.37 14.62 -28.34
C GLY A 60 -26.71 14.73 -29.83
N GLY A 61 -27.84 15.36 -30.16
CA GLY A 61 -28.29 15.49 -31.56
C GLY A 61 -29.76 15.91 -31.69
N LYS A 62 -30.26 15.85 -32.93
CA LYS A 62 -31.69 15.99 -33.25
C LYS A 62 -32.19 14.65 -33.77
N TYR A 63 -33.28 14.15 -33.20
CA TYR A 63 -33.78 12.80 -33.45
C TYR A 63 -35.29 12.80 -33.60
N GLU A 64 -35.80 11.83 -34.36
CA GLU A 64 -37.24 11.60 -34.51
C GLU A 64 -37.83 11.04 -33.21
N LYS A 65 -39.13 11.28 -32.99
CA LYS A 65 -39.87 10.65 -31.89
C LYS A 65 -39.73 9.13 -31.95
N GLY A 66 -39.46 8.51 -30.80
CA GLY A 66 -39.31 7.06 -30.66
C GLY A 66 -37.95 6.51 -31.08
N ALA A 67 -37.03 7.34 -31.58
CA ALA A 67 -35.66 6.92 -31.85
C ALA A 67 -34.93 6.53 -30.55
N GLY A 68 -34.19 5.42 -30.59
CA GLY A 68 -33.30 4.99 -29.53
C GLY A 68 -31.91 5.63 -29.66
N VAL A 69 -31.49 6.37 -28.65
CA VAL A 69 -30.20 7.07 -28.59
C VAL A 69 -29.37 6.47 -27.45
N TYR A 70 -28.13 6.09 -27.73
CA TYR A 70 -27.20 5.68 -26.67
C TYR A 70 -26.44 6.90 -26.17
N VAL A 71 -26.69 7.27 -24.92
CA VAL A 71 -26.02 8.38 -24.23
C VAL A 71 -24.91 7.79 -23.38
N ASN A 72 -23.70 8.35 -23.46
CA ASN A 72 -22.54 7.84 -22.74
C ASN A 72 -21.56 8.95 -22.39
N THR A 73 -20.83 8.79 -21.29
CA THR A 73 -19.77 9.68 -20.84
C THR A 73 -18.50 8.91 -20.45
N SER A 74 -17.37 9.61 -20.48
CA SER A 74 -16.08 9.12 -19.98
C SER A 74 -15.32 10.26 -19.31
N ALA A 75 -14.70 10.00 -18.16
CA ALA A 75 -13.87 10.98 -17.48
C ALA A 75 -12.71 11.43 -18.36
N ALA A 76 -12.41 12.74 -18.38
CA ALA A 76 -11.29 13.29 -19.13
C ALA A 76 -9.94 13.05 -18.43
N SER A 77 -9.95 12.83 -17.12
CA SER A 77 -8.79 12.61 -16.27
C SER A 77 -9.17 11.69 -15.11
N SER A 78 -8.19 10.98 -14.54
CA SER A 78 -8.36 10.20 -13.31
C SER A 78 -8.69 11.05 -12.08
N THR A 79 -8.54 12.37 -12.17
CA THR A 79 -8.90 13.32 -11.11
C THR A 79 -10.40 13.60 -11.01
N PHE A 80 -11.20 13.04 -11.91
CA PHE A 80 -12.64 13.20 -11.93
C PHE A 80 -13.33 11.85 -11.84
N ARG A 81 -14.31 11.76 -10.96
CA ARG A 81 -15.17 10.59 -10.77
C ARG A 81 -16.58 10.91 -11.24
N PHE A 82 -17.14 10.05 -12.07
CA PHE A 82 -18.53 10.12 -12.48
C PHE A 82 -19.46 9.86 -11.28
N VAL A 83 -20.42 10.76 -11.08
CA VAL A 83 -21.41 10.69 -9.98
C VAL A 83 -22.74 10.16 -10.49
N GLY A 84 -23.19 10.64 -11.64
CA GLY A 84 -24.49 10.29 -12.20
C GLY A 84 -24.91 11.22 -13.33
N TRP A 85 -26.05 10.91 -13.95
CA TRP A 85 -26.72 11.72 -14.95
C TRP A 85 -27.94 12.41 -14.36
N GLN A 86 -28.12 13.67 -14.71
CA GLN A 86 -29.38 14.39 -14.50
C GLN A 86 -30.08 14.62 -15.83
N LYS A 87 -31.41 14.47 -15.84
CA LYS A 87 -32.29 14.87 -16.93
C LYS A 87 -33.13 16.05 -16.46
N ASP A 88 -33.00 17.19 -17.15
CA ASP A 88 -33.77 18.40 -16.87
C ASP A 88 -33.70 18.85 -15.38
N GLY A 89 -32.56 18.59 -14.73
CA GLY A 89 -32.27 18.93 -13.33
C GLY A 89 -32.67 17.88 -12.29
N ALA A 90 -33.30 16.76 -12.70
CA ALA A 90 -33.61 15.64 -11.82
C ALA A 90 -32.65 14.47 -12.05
N ASP A 91 -32.29 13.74 -11.00
CA ASP A 91 -31.44 12.55 -11.11
C ASP A 91 -32.12 11.50 -12.00
N TYR A 92 -31.36 10.95 -12.96
CA TYR A 92 -31.88 10.10 -14.02
C TYR A 92 -31.21 8.72 -14.06
N SER A 93 -29.88 8.66 -14.02
CA SER A 93 -29.14 7.38 -14.08
C SER A 93 -27.83 7.45 -13.31
N ALA A 94 -27.45 6.34 -12.67
CA ALA A 94 -26.15 6.17 -12.02
C ALA A 94 -25.11 5.46 -12.91
N GLU A 95 -25.51 5.03 -14.11
CA GLU A 95 -24.64 4.33 -15.06
C GLU A 95 -23.97 5.32 -16.01
N MET A 96 -22.70 5.07 -16.37
CA MET A 96 -21.95 5.96 -17.29
C MET A 96 -22.59 6.07 -18.68
N GLY A 97 -23.31 5.04 -19.12
CA GLY A 97 -24.08 5.07 -20.35
C GLY A 97 -25.42 4.36 -20.23
N PHE A 98 -26.41 4.83 -21.00
CA PHE A 98 -27.78 4.30 -21.01
C PHE A 98 -28.43 4.50 -22.38
N SER A 99 -29.48 3.72 -22.66
CA SER A 99 -30.33 3.92 -23.84
C SER A 99 -31.52 4.82 -23.50
N TYR A 100 -31.72 5.87 -24.29
CA TYR A 100 -32.82 6.83 -24.18
C TYR A 100 -33.73 6.74 -25.40
N THR A 101 -35.04 6.67 -25.18
CA THR A 101 -36.03 6.76 -26.26
C THR A 101 -36.56 8.19 -26.34
N VAL A 102 -36.47 8.80 -27.51
CA VAL A 102 -36.82 10.21 -27.72
C VAL A 102 -38.34 10.41 -27.59
N GLY A 103 -38.74 11.29 -26.66
CA GLY A 103 -40.13 11.65 -26.38
C GLY A 103 -40.70 12.74 -27.29
N GLU A 104 -41.72 13.44 -26.80
CA GLU A 104 -42.36 14.58 -27.48
C GLU A 104 -41.80 15.95 -27.02
N GLU A 105 -40.66 15.94 -26.32
CA GLU A 105 -40.02 17.13 -25.77
C GLU A 105 -38.50 17.03 -25.95
N ASP A 106 -37.85 18.19 -26.00
CA ASP A 106 -36.40 18.28 -25.94
C ASP A 106 -35.90 17.73 -24.61
N ALA A 107 -34.78 17.02 -24.62
CA ALA A 107 -34.19 16.42 -23.43
C ALA A 107 -32.81 17.02 -23.17
N HIS A 108 -32.54 17.38 -21.92
CA HIS A 108 -31.24 17.85 -21.50
C HIS A 108 -30.63 16.91 -20.47
N PHE A 109 -29.52 16.25 -20.83
CA PHE A 109 -28.76 15.37 -19.97
C PHE A 109 -27.45 16.01 -19.54
N VAL A 110 -27.20 16.00 -18.23
CA VAL A 110 -25.96 16.52 -17.62
C VAL A 110 -25.25 15.39 -16.89
N ALA A 111 -24.04 15.05 -17.32
CA ALA A 111 -23.15 14.15 -16.59
C ALA A 111 -22.49 14.92 -15.46
N LEU A 112 -22.77 14.53 -14.22
CA LEU A 112 -22.18 15.11 -13.03
C LEU A 112 -20.88 14.37 -12.70
N TYR A 113 -19.82 15.14 -12.51
CA TYR A 113 -18.52 14.67 -12.06
C TYR A 113 -18.12 15.37 -10.75
N ALA A 114 -17.48 14.60 -9.87
CA ALA A 114 -16.82 15.11 -8.67
C ALA A 114 -15.30 15.01 -8.85
N TYR A 115 -14.56 15.91 -8.22
CA TYR A 115 -13.11 15.74 -8.10
C TYR A 115 -12.79 14.54 -7.21
N ASP A 116 -11.82 13.74 -7.62
CA ASP A 116 -11.28 12.60 -6.87
C ASP A 116 -9.74 12.72 -6.83
N PRO A 117 -9.13 13.01 -5.66
CA PRO A 117 -9.77 13.20 -4.37
C PRO A 117 -10.61 14.50 -4.32
N THR A 118 -11.67 14.48 -3.51
CA THR A 118 -12.52 15.67 -3.24
C THR A 118 -11.65 16.82 -2.76
N ASN A 119 -11.71 18.01 -3.37
CA ASN A 119 -10.85 19.16 -3.05
C ASN A 119 -11.45 20.05 -1.93
N PRO A 120 -10.74 20.38 -0.84
CA PRO A 120 -9.38 19.94 -0.53
C PRO A 120 -9.37 18.45 -0.22
N SER A 121 -8.40 17.75 -0.82
CA SER A 121 -8.14 16.33 -0.53
C SER A 121 -8.16 16.18 0.98
N GLU A 122 -9.06 15.35 1.51
CA GLU A 122 -9.03 15.06 2.94
C GLU A 122 -7.62 14.54 3.22
N PRO A 123 -6.83 15.23 4.06
CA PRO A 123 -5.47 14.80 4.30
C PRO A 123 -5.59 13.40 4.90
N SER A 124 -5.06 12.39 4.21
CA SER A 124 -4.84 11.11 4.85
C SER A 124 -3.92 11.39 6.04
N LEU A 125 -4.47 11.33 7.24
CA LEU A 125 -3.74 11.51 8.49
C LEU A 125 -2.84 10.30 8.67
N VAL A 126 -1.69 10.33 8.00
CA VAL A 126 -0.62 9.36 8.20
C VAL A 126 0.04 9.71 9.53
N LEU A 127 -0.44 9.08 10.60
CA LEU A 127 0.17 9.21 11.92
C LEU A 127 1.53 8.52 11.89
N ARG A 128 2.56 9.25 12.30
CA ARG A 128 3.94 8.75 12.38
C ARG A 128 4.41 8.83 13.82
N HIS A 129 4.81 7.69 14.34
CA HIS A 129 5.33 7.53 15.69
C HIS A 129 6.83 7.26 15.66
N ARG A 130 7.53 7.61 16.73
CA ARG A 130 8.98 7.43 16.84
C ARG A 130 9.30 6.04 17.39
N LEU A 131 10.16 5.32 16.68
CA LEU A 131 10.71 4.05 17.12
C LEU A 131 12.13 4.26 17.66
N TRP A 132 12.32 4.04 18.95
CA TRP A 132 13.63 3.98 19.59
C TRP A 132 14.09 2.53 19.68
N LEU A 133 15.32 2.28 19.24
CA LEU A 133 16.04 1.05 19.47
C LEU A 133 17.06 1.28 20.58
N ASP A 134 17.02 0.43 21.60
CA ASP A 134 17.98 0.46 22.71
C ASP A 134 18.66 -0.89 22.86
N CYS A 135 19.91 -0.88 23.29
CA CYS A 135 20.70 -2.09 23.51
C CYS A 135 21.07 -2.18 24.98
N THR A 136 20.81 -3.34 25.59
CA THR A 136 21.22 -3.60 26.97
C THR A 136 22.04 -4.89 27.03
N PRO A 137 23.35 -4.81 27.37
CA PRO A 137 24.14 -3.59 27.62
C PRO A 137 24.34 -2.68 26.38
N LYS A 138 24.63 -1.38 26.61
CA LYS A 138 24.69 -0.34 25.55
C LYS A 138 25.70 -0.59 24.44
N GLU A 139 26.74 -1.37 24.74
CA GLU A 139 27.81 -1.74 23.82
C GLU A 139 27.72 -3.19 23.36
N ALA A 140 26.63 -3.90 23.68
CA ALA A 140 26.50 -5.31 23.36
C ALA A 140 26.06 -5.58 21.92
N CYS A 141 25.52 -4.57 21.22
CA CYS A 141 24.95 -4.77 19.91
C CYS A 141 24.91 -3.51 19.05
N SER A 142 24.70 -3.74 17.76
CA SER A 142 24.34 -2.73 16.77
C SER A 142 23.04 -3.13 16.07
N PHE A 143 22.40 -2.19 15.38
CA PHE A 143 21.12 -2.40 14.70
C PHE A 143 21.27 -2.22 13.19
N ASN A 144 20.39 -2.86 12.41
CA ASN A 144 20.29 -2.62 10.97
C ASN A 144 19.77 -1.21 10.60
N ARG A 145 19.29 -0.44 11.59
CA ARG A 145 18.64 0.85 11.39
C ARG A 145 19.01 1.82 12.51
N GLU A 146 18.97 3.09 12.18
CA GLU A 146 19.16 4.16 13.17
C GLU A 146 17.97 4.23 14.15
N SER A 147 18.31 4.45 15.43
CA SER A 147 17.35 4.65 16.50
C SER A 147 16.70 6.03 16.42
N GLY A 148 15.40 6.12 16.72
CA GLY A 148 14.66 7.38 16.73
C GLY A 148 14.03 7.77 15.38
N GLY A 149 14.01 6.87 14.39
CA GLY A 149 13.28 7.09 13.14
C GLY A 149 11.77 7.20 13.38
N LYS A 150 11.08 8.02 12.56
CA LYS A 150 9.61 8.05 12.52
C LYS A 150 9.08 7.02 11.52
N VAL A 151 8.10 6.24 11.94
CA VAL A 151 7.49 5.14 11.18
C VAL A 151 5.98 5.35 11.17
N GLU A 152 5.30 4.98 10.09
CA GLU A 152 3.85 5.12 9.99
C GLU A 152 3.14 4.11 10.91
N GLU A 153 2.05 4.53 11.54
CA GLU A 153 1.24 3.65 12.38
C GLU A 153 0.76 2.40 11.61
N GLY A 154 0.95 1.22 12.18
CA GLY A 154 0.60 -0.06 11.54
C GLY A 154 1.60 -0.54 10.48
N GLU A 155 2.57 0.28 10.07
CA GLU A 155 3.63 -0.12 9.14
C GLU A 155 4.48 -1.23 9.76
N TRP A 156 4.82 -2.24 8.95
CA TRP A 156 5.71 -3.31 9.36
C TRP A 156 7.16 -2.93 9.05
N VAL A 157 7.99 -2.94 10.09
CA VAL A 157 9.42 -2.67 9.98
C VAL A 157 10.24 -3.89 10.37
N TYR A 158 11.24 -4.21 9.55
CA TYR A 158 12.18 -5.27 9.87
C TYR A 158 13.25 -4.77 10.84
N LEU A 159 13.28 -5.32 12.05
CA LEU A 159 14.27 -5.05 13.07
C LEU A 159 15.26 -6.20 13.15
N GLN A 160 16.54 -5.88 13.08
CA GLN A 160 17.63 -6.83 13.25
C GLN A 160 18.67 -6.22 14.18
N ALA A 161 19.07 -7.01 15.19
CA ALA A 161 20.22 -6.69 16.02
C ALA A 161 21.40 -7.60 15.66
N TYR A 162 22.60 -7.05 15.77
CA TYR A 162 23.86 -7.74 15.56
C TYR A 162 24.64 -7.70 16.87
N ALA A 163 24.92 -8.88 17.42
CA ALA A 163 25.69 -9.02 18.64
C ALA A 163 27.15 -8.58 18.41
N ASN A 164 27.70 -7.85 19.37
CA ASN A 164 29.14 -7.66 19.48
C ASN A 164 29.78 -8.91 20.11
N GLN A 165 31.10 -9.04 19.96
CA GLN A 165 31.83 -10.24 20.38
C GLN A 165 31.64 -10.53 21.88
N GLY A 166 31.37 -11.79 22.21
CA GLY A 166 31.14 -12.23 23.59
C GLY A 166 29.75 -11.90 24.14
N PHE A 167 28.80 -11.45 23.32
CA PHE A 167 27.41 -11.24 23.74
C PHE A 167 26.47 -12.22 23.04
N VAL A 168 25.58 -12.83 23.82
CA VAL A 168 24.53 -13.72 23.33
C VAL A 168 23.17 -13.03 23.45
N PHE A 169 22.44 -13.00 22.33
CA PHE A 169 21.11 -12.41 22.27
C PHE A 169 20.09 -13.17 23.12
N ARG A 170 19.27 -12.45 23.89
CA ARG A 170 18.22 -13.01 24.77
C ARG A 170 16.81 -12.64 24.35
N GLY A 171 16.65 -11.77 23.37
CA GLY A 171 15.35 -11.36 22.86
C GLY A 171 15.16 -9.86 22.79
N TRP A 172 14.10 -9.50 22.08
CA TRP A 172 13.58 -8.14 22.00
C TRP A 172 12.51 -7.92 23.07
N TYR A 173 12.54 -6.77 23.72
CA TYR A 173 11.61 -6.39 24.78
C TYR A 173 11.09 -4.99 24.52
N SER A 174 9.86 -4.70 24.93
CA SER A 174 9.32 -3.35 25.00
C SER A 174 8.48 -3.24 26.26
N GLU A 175 8.72 -2.19 27.05
CA GLU A 175 8.08 -1.98 28.36
C GLU A 175 8.15 -3.21 29.29
N GLY A 176 9.23 -4.00 29.20
CA GLY A 176 9.42 -5.23 29.97
C GLY A 176 8.69 -6.46 29.42
N ARG A 177 7.82 -6.30 28.42
CA ARG A 177 7.20 -7.41 27.68
C ARG A 177 8.15 -7.92 26.59
N LYS A 178 8.34 -9.23 26.52
CA LYS A 178 9.09 -9.87 25.44
C LYS A 178 8.30 -9.81 24.12
N LEU A 179 8.93 -9.28 23.07
CA LEU A 179 8.38 -9.17 21.73
C LEU A 179 8.79 -10.34 20.84
N SER A 180 10.08 -10.73 20.89
CA SER A 180 10.62 -11.77 20.00
C SER A 180 11.84 -12.46 20.63
N ASP A 181 12.05 -13.71 20.23
CA ASP A 181 13.22 -14.54 20.52
C ASP A 181 14.24 -14.55 19.36
N ALA A 182 13.83 -14.09 18.18
CA ALA A 182 14.70 -14.02 17.02
C ALA A 182 15.46 -12.70 16.98
N GLU A 183 16.74 -12.74 16.59
CA GLU A 183 17.58 -11.55 16.39
C GLU A 183 17.00 -10.60 15.33
N GLY A 184 16.30 -11.18 14.34
CA GLY A 184 15.57 -10.51 13.28
C GLY A 184 14.08 -10.79 13.32
N PHE A 185 13.23 -9.76 13.29
CA PHE A 185 11.78 -9.93 13.17
C PHE A 185 11.08 -8.72 12.55
N ASN A 186 9.89 -8.94 12.01
CA ASN A 186 9.01 -7.86 11.57
C ASN A 186 8.22 -7.34 12.77
N PHE A 187 8.38 -6.06 13.08
CA PHE A 187 7.67 -5.33 14.11
C PHE A 187 6.62 -4.42 13.48
N SER A 188 5.38 -4.48 13.94
CA SER A 188 4.32 -3.55 13.49
C SER A 188 4.33 -2.33 14.41
N MET A 189 4.40 -1.13 13.82
CA MET A 189 4.45 0.10 14.59
C MET A 189 3.13 0.33 15.34
N PRO A 190 3.15 0.52 16.67
CA PRO A 190 1.95 0.80 17.46
C PRO A 190 1.45 2.23 17.22
N THR A 191 0.36 2.58 17.91
CA THR A 191 -0.29 3.89 17.82
C THR A 191 0.36 4.97 18.68
N GLU A 192 1.59 4.74 19.13
CA GLU A 192 2.35 5.63 20.01
C GLU A 192 3.87 5.45 19.83
N ASP A 193 4.64 6.41 20.34
CA ASP A 193 6.10 6.32 20.37
C ASP A 193 6.52 5.12 21.24
N VAL A 194 7.44 4.30 20.72
CA VAL A 194 7.82 3.05 21.39
C VAL A 194 9.33 2.88 21.43
N THR A 195 9.82 2.32 22.53
CA THR A 195 11.19 1.84 22.67
C THR A 195 11.22 0.33 22.63
N VAL A 196 12.04 -0.21 21.75
CA VAL A 196 12.28 -1.64 21.59
C VAL A 196 13.73 -1.92 21.98
N GLU A 197 13.89 -2.66 23.08
CA GLU A 197 15.15 -2.98 23.74
C GLU A 197 15.63 -4.37 23.31
N ALA A 198 16.81 -4.46 22.70
CA ALA A 198 17.50 -5.72 22.48
C ALA A 198 18.33 -6.07 23.72
N ARG A 199 18.04 -7.21 24.34
CA ARG A 199 18.76 -7.67 25.53
C ARG A 199 19.77 -8.73 25.18
N TYR A 200 20.95 -8.56 25.76
CA TYR A 200 22.09 -9.46 25.61
C TYR A 200 22.61 -9.88 26.96
N VAL A 201 23.24 -11.03 27.00
CA VAL A 201 24.02 -11.49 28.15
C VAL A 201 25.45 -11.69 27.66
N PHE A 202 26.41 -11.16 28.41
CA PHE A 202 27.81 -11.44 28.16
C PHE A 202 28.05 -12.94 28.41
N ALA A 203 28.41 -13.63 27.33
CA ALA A 203 28.72 -15.04 27.28
C ALA A 203 29.86 -15.15 26.26
N PRO A 204 31.12 -15.06 26.71
CA PRO A 204 32.25 -15.31 25.84
C PRO A 204 32.21 -16.78 25.45
N ASP A 205 31.77 -17.08 24.23
CA ASP A 205 32.07 -18.37 23.64
C ASP A 205 33.58 -18.44 23.45
N ASN A 206 34.21 -19.34 24.20
CA ASN A 206 35.59 -19.78 24.01
C ASN A 206 35.70 -20.31 22.57
N PRO A 207 36.53 -19.73 21.69
CA PRO A 207 36.65 -20.24 20.34
C PRO A 207 37.28 -21.64 20.42
N ASP A 208 36.48 -22.68 20.18
CA ASP A 208 37.01 -24.03 19.99
C ASP A 208 38.14 -24.00 18.96
N GLU A 209 39.23 -24.68 19.31
CA GLU A 209 40.41 -25.00 18.50
C GLU A 209 40.12 -25.06 16.98
N PRO A 210 41.04 -24.55 16.14
CA PRO A 210 41.13 -25.05 14.78
C PRO A 210 41.61 -26.51 14.85
N ALA A 211 40.67 -27.46 14.80
CA ALA A 211 40.98 -28.85 14.56
C ALA A 211 41.62 -28.99 13.17
N GLY A 212 42.94 -29.22 13.14
CA GLY A 212 43.57 -29.91 12.00
C GLY A 212 44.94 -29.39 11.57
N GLY A 213 45.99 -29.94 12.19
CA GLY A 213 47.35 -29.89 11.65
C GLY A 213 48.37 -30.41 12.66
N GLY A 214 48.39 -31.73 12.89
CA GLY A 214 49.05 -32.35 14.03
C GLY A 214 50.56 -32.19 14.15
N GLN A 215 51.01 -32.27 15.40
CA GLN A 215 52.27 -32.92 15.77
C GLN A 215 52.03 -33.61 17.13
N PRO A 216 52.20 -34.93 17.25
CA PRO A 216 52.09 -35.61 18.54
C PRO A 216 53.32 -35.26 19.38
N ASP A 217 53.14 -35.06 20.69
CA ASP A 217 54.15 -34.70 21.70
C ASP A 217 54.54 -33.21 21.84
N VAL A 218 53.56 -32.32 22.01
CA VAL A 218 53.82 -31.09 22.77
C VAL A 218 52.72 -30.91 23.81
N ASP A 219 53.10 -31.08 25.08
CA ASP A 219 52.30 -30.65 26.22
C ASP A 219 52.14 -29.12 26.15
N THR A 220 51.05 -28.67 25.52
CA THR A 220 50.66 -27.25 25.46
C THR A 220 49.82 -26.90 26.68
N GLY A 221 50.32 -27.24 27.88
CA GLY A 221 49.85 -26.62 29.11
C GLY A 221 50.09 -25.11 29.02
N GLU A 222 49.02 -24.33 28.93
CA GLU A 222 49.14 -22.88 28.90
C GLU A 222 49.78 -22.42 30.21
N GLU A 223 50.92 -21.72 30.10
CA GLU A 223 51.63 -21.18 31.26
C GLU A 223 50.68 -20.28 32.08
N GLY A 224 50.30 -20.77 33.28
CA GLY A 224 49.34 -20.14 34.20
C GLY A 224 48.02 -20.88 34.45
N ASP A 225 47.70 -21.97 33.73
CA ASP A 225 46.55 -22.84 34.03
C ASP A 225 46.96 -23.91 35.04
N VAL A 226 46.61 -23.66 36.30
CA VAL A 226 47.03 -24.46 37.45
C VAL A 226 45.95 -25.46 37.81
N ASN A 227 44.69 -25.11 37.61
CA ASN A 227 43.55 -25.94 38.00
C ASN A 227 43.07 -26.92 36.90
N GLY A 228 43.60 -26.80 35.67
CA GLY A 228 43.34 -27.69 34.55
C GLY A 228 42.05 -27.38 33.79
N ASP A 229 41.46 -26.21 33.99
CA ASP A 229 40.26 -25.73 33.30
C ASP A 229 40.56 -25.07 31.94
N LYS A 230 41.84 -25.07 31.53
CA LYS A 230 42.33 -24.49 30.27
C LYS A 230 42.13 -22.97 30.20
N LEU A 231 42.02 -22.32 31.35
CA LEU A 231 42.02 -20.88 31.48
C LEU A 231 43.14 -20.50 32.46
N ALA A 232 43.86 -19.41 32.18
CA ALA A 232 44.86 -18.86 33.10
C ALA A 232 44.30 -17.55 33.70
N ASP A 233 43.60 -17.64 34.82
CA ASP A 233 42.93 -16.51 35.47
C ASP A 233 43.08 -16.48 37.00
N VAL A 234 42.39 -15.56 37.67
CA VAL A 234 42.50 -15.39 39.14
C VAL A 234 42.01 -16.60 39.93
N THR A 235 41.25 -17.50 39.30
CA THR A 235 40.75 -18.77 39.86
C THR A 235 41.88 -19.79 40.01
N ASP A 236 42.91 -19.74 39.16
CA ASP A 236 44.13 -20.54 39.30
C ASP A 236 44.94 -20.16 40.54
N ALA A 237 45.03 -18.85 40.82
CA ALA A 237 45.64 -18.37 42.06
C ALA A 237 44.84 -18.84 43.29
N VAL A 238 43.51 -18.91 43.19
CA VAL A 238 42.66 -19.46 44.25
C VAL A 238 42.86 -20.97 44.42
N ALA A 239 43.13 -21.70 43.34
CA ALA A 239 43.44 -23.13 43.39
C ALA A 239 44.77 -23.40 44.11
N ILE A 240 45.82 -22.60 43.86
CA ILE A 240 47.09 -22.67 44.60
C ILE A 240 46.86 -22.43 46.09
N VAL A 241 46.13 -21.37 46.44
CA VAL A 241 45.82 -21.05 47.84
C VAL A 241 44.98 -22.15 48.50
N GLY A 242 44.05 -22.76 47.75
CA GLY A 242 43.24 -23.89 48.21
C GLY A 242 44.04 -25.17 48.45
N ALA A 243 45.02 -25.45 47.59
CA ALA A 243 45.97 -26.56 47.72
C ALA A 243 46.90 -26.34 48.93
N TYR A 244 47.44 -25.14 49.10
CA TYR A 244 48.25 -24.76 50.28
C TYR A 244 47.50 -24.95 51.60
N LEU A 245 46.20 -24.61 51.62
CA LEU A 245 45.33 -24.79 52.80
C LEU A 245 44.83 -26.22 53.00
N GLY A 246 45.14 -27.16 52.09
CA GLY A 246 44.71 -28.56 52.14
C GLY A 246 43.19 -28.74 52.01
N LYS A 247 42.49 -27.78 51.38
CA LYS A 247 41.01 -27.73 51.29
C LYS A 247 40.45 -27.98 49.88
N MET A 248 41.32 -28.10 48.88
CA MET A 248 40.97 -28.33 47.47
C MET A 248 41.74 -29.55 46.93
N PRO A 249 41.30 -30.17 45.82
CA PRO A 249 42.00 -31.29 45.21
C PRO A 249 43.47 -30.97 44.93
N GLU A 250 44.35 -31.97 45.09
CA GLU A 250 45.79 -31.84 44.86
C GLU A 250 46.06 -31.37 43.43
N VAL A 251 46.67 -30.20 43.31
CA VAL A 251 47.18 -29.68 42.05
C VAL A 251 48.58 -30.25 41.81
N PRO A 252 48.94 -30.67 40.58
CA PRO A 252 50.29 -31.14 40.27
C PRO A 252 51.36 -30.11 40.67
N LEU A 253 52.39 -30.54 41.40
CA LEU A 253 53.46 -29.66 41.92
C LEU A 253 54.17 -28.89 40.79
N ASP A 254 54.33 -29.51 39.63
CA ASP A 254 54.93 -28.93 38.42
C ASP A 254 54.09 -27.80 37.79
N LYS A 255 52.81 -27.72 38.13
CA LYS A 255 51.90 -26.64 37.70
C LYS A 255 51.65 -25.60 38.78
N ALA A 256 51.76 -25.99 40.05
CA ALA A 256 51.51 -25.10 41.19
C ALA A 256 52.75 -24.31 41.64
N ASP A 257 53.96 -24.82 41.40
CA ASP A 257 55.24 -24.13 41.65
C ASP A 257 55.58 -23.22 40.45
N MET A 258 55.04 -22.01 40.47
CA MET A 258 55.13 -21.06 39.37
C MET A 258 56.45 -20.30 39.37
N ASN A 259 57.06 -20.12 40.53
CA ASN A 259 58.35 -19.43 40.66
C ASN A 259 59.56 -20.41 40.55
N ARG A 260 59.30 -21.72 40.50
CA ARG A 260 60.25 -22.83 40.40
C ARG A 260 61.21 -22.92 41.59
N ASP A 261 60.74 -22.59 42.78
CA ASP A 261 61.53 -22.66 44.02
C ASP A 261 61.42 -24.03 44.73
N GLY A 262 60.55 -24.91 44.24
CA GLY A 262 60.33 -26.26 44.76
C GLY A 262 59.33 -26.34 45.93
N GLU A 263 58.72 -25.22 46.32
CA GLU A 263 57.63 -25.14 47.27
C GLU A 263 56.35 -24.63 46.56
N VAL A 264 55.18 -24.92 47.12
CA VAL A 264 53.91 -24.38 46.60
C VAL A 264 53.31 -23.53 47.70
N ASP A 265 53.35 -22.21 47.53
CA ASP A 265 52.87 -21.26 48.53
C ASP A 265 52.15 -20.04 47.92
N VAL A 266 51.85 -19.05 48.77
CA VAL A 266 51.09 -17.85 48.34
C VAL A 266 51.87 -16.99 47.34
N SER A 267 53.19 -17.15 47.25
CA SER A 267 54.07 -16.46 46.30
C SER A 267 53.83 -16.95 44.87
N ASP A 268 53.55 -18.25 44.68
CA ASP A 268 53.17 -18.80 43.39
C ASP A 268 51.83 -18.25 42.89
N ALA A 269 50.87 -18.11 43.81
CA ALA A 269 49.58 -17.50 43.51
C ALA A 269 49.72 -16.04 43.05
N VAL A 270 50.68 -15.30 43.61
CA VAL A 270 50.99 -13.93 43.17
C VAL A 270 51.59 -13.91 41.77
N GLU A 271 52.42 -14.90 41.42
CA GLU A 271 52.97 -15.01 40.06
C GLU A 271 51.89 -15.29 39.01
N VAL A 272 50.90 -16.15 39.31
CA VAL A 272 49.73 -16.36 38.44
C VAL A 272 49.00 -15.04 38.18
N VAL A 273 48.77 -14.24 39.23
CA VAL A 273 48.13 -12.93 39.10
C VAL A 273 48.99 -11.95 38.28
N ASN A 274 50.32 -11.96 38.45
CA ASN A 274 51.23 -11.14 37.66
C ASN A 274 51.26 -11.53 36.18
N VAL A 275 51.18 -12.84 35.87
CA VAL A 275 51.06 -13.35 34.50
C VAL A 275 49.75 -12.88 33.88
N TYR A 276 48.64 -12.96 34.63
CA TYR A 276 47.34 -12.46 34.20
C TYR A 276 47.36 -10.94 33.94
N ILE A 277 47.97 -10.15 34.84
CA ILE A 277 48.10 -8.69 34.69
C ILE A 277 48.97 -8.31 33.49
N LYS A 278 50.00 -9.09 33.15
CA LYS A 278 50.86 -8.81 31.98
C LYS A 278 50.20 -9.19 30.65
N LYS A 279 49.24 -10.13 30.66
CA LYS A 279 48.49 -10.55 29.46
C LYS A 279 47.34 -9.58 29.11
N ASN A 280 46.93 -8.73 30.06
CA ASN A 280 45.90 -7.69 29.91
C ASN A 280 46.48 -6.26 29.96
#